data_AF-F0VPF0-F1
#
_entry.id   AF-F0VPF0-F1
#
_cell.length_a   1.000
_cell.length_b   1.000
_cell.length_c   1.000
_cell.angle_alpha   90.00
_cell.angle_beta   90.00
_cell.angle_gamma   90.00
#
_symmetry.space_group_name_H-M   'P 1'
#
loop_
_entity.id
_entity.type
_entity.pdbx_description
1 polymer ?
#
loop_
_entity_poly.entity_id
_entity_poly.type
_entity_poly.pdbx_seq_one_letter_code
_entity_poly.pdbx_strand_id
1 'polypeptide(L)'
;MASPLVRAPVSEETRLACFHALPEKPFWKEKLDQISGVLFLSDTMRHRGRLILSTIMPLYGDAQLLKTYFGIAEDDLSGRLYFLVLHVWLLHRRLVALQEELTRDALWEAVDDLYRAILSEAHVSEMRLSAYVREMQQTALGFCLLLDEAFDRPLFAGETALRIWFMVFKAKEERRFSPHVLDLTAYLLRTSKFVAEIPTDLLLRGSFSWPRWPPHLDGAPAVEAETEDGGKTFFSKM
;
A
#
# COMPACT_ATOMS: atom_id res chain seq x y z
N MET A 1 -15.08 8.26 29.76
CA MET A 1 -14.19 7.08 29.70
C MET A 1 -13.16 7.36 28.62
N ALA A 2 -11.90 7.56 29.00
CA ALA A 2 -10.82 7.93 28.08
C ALA A 2 -10.28 6.65 27.39
N SER A 3 -10.20 6.68 26.06
CA SER A 3 -9.63 5.59 25.26
C SER A 3 -8.13 5.44 25.55
N PRO A 4 -7.61 4.24 25.89
CA PRO A 4 -6.21 4.04 26.27
C PRO A 4 -5.29 3.74 25.07
N LEU A 5 -5.55 4.31 23.90
CA LEU A 5 -4.63 4.23 22.75
C LEU A 5 -3.81 5.51 22.66
N VAL A 6 -2.98 5.75 23.67
CA VAL A 6 -1.91 6.74 23.56
C VAL A 6 -0.90 6.19 22.56
N ARG A 7 -0.89 6.76 21.35
CA ARG A 7 0.14 6.55 20.32
C ARG A 7 1.52 6.69 20.96
N ALA A 8 2.44 5.77 20.68
CA ALA A 8 3.85 6.13 20.73
C ALA A 8 4.09 7.09 19.55
N PRO A 9 4.47 8.37 19.77
CA PRO A 9 4.84 9.23 18.67
C PRO A 9 6.02 8.58 17.95
N VAL A 10 5.89 8.44 16.63
CA VAL A 10 7.02 8.06 15.77
C VAL A 10 8.20 8.96 16.11
N SER A 11 9.37 8.37 16.37
CA SER A 11 10.53 9.13 16.82
C SER A 11 10.84 10.20 15.79
N GLU A 12 11.24 11.40 16.22
CA GLU A 12 11.53 12.48 15.29
C GLU A 12 12.64 12.09 14.30
N GLU A 13 13.54 11.20 14.71
CA GLU A 13 14.60 10.64 13.87
C GLU A 13 14.06 9.65 12.83
N THR A 14 13.08 8.81 13.17
CA THR A 14 12.31 8.00 12.18
C THR A 14 11.59 8.93 11.22
N ARG A 15 11.04 10.02 11.76
CA ARG A 15 10.32 11.04 11.00
C ARG A 15 11.22 11.79 10.01
N LEU A 16 12.49 11.96 10.32
CA LEU A 16 13.45 12.58 9.42
C LEU A 16 13.99 11.56 8.42
N ALA A 17 14.41 10.37 8.87
CA ALA A 17 14.96 9.34 8.00
C ALA A 17 13.97 8.85 6.93
N CYS A 18 12.71 8.64 7.29
CA CYS A 18 11.71 8.05 6.41
C CYS A 18 10.86 9.08 5.65
N PHE A 19 10.91 10.38 5.97
CA PHE A 19 9.94 11.35 5.45
C PHE A 19 10.59 12.60 4.84
N HIS A 20 11.82 12.46 4.34
CA HIS A 20 12.36 13.35 3.31
C HIS A 20 11.87 12.93 1.92
N ALA A 21 11.85 13.87 0.97
CA ALA A 21 11.54 13.58 -0.43
C ALA A 21 12.51 12.51 -0.97
N LEU A 22 11.97 11.35 -1.32
CA LEU A 22 12.71 10.29 -1.99
C LEU A 22 13.20 10.80 -3.36
N PRO A 23 14.33 10.29 -3.89
CA PRO A 23 14.82 10.66 -5.21
C PRO A 23 13.75 10.46 -6.29
N GLU A 24 13.76 11.31 -7.34
CA GLU A 24 12.73 11.41 -8.39
C GLU A 24 12.42 10.11 -9.15
N LYS A 25 13.26 9.08 -8.99
CA LYS A 25 12.98 7.72 -9.46
C LYS A 25 13.26 6.70 -8.35
N PRO A 26 12.24 5.99 -7.84
CA PRO A 26 12.46 4.95 -6.87
C PRO A 26 13.15 3.74 -7.51
N PHE A 27 14.39 3.47 -7.10
CA PHE A 27 15.20 2.33 -7.54
C PHE A 27 14.54 0.97 -7.21
N TRP A 28 13.69 0.93 -6.18
CA TRP A 28 12.91 -0.26 -5.85
C TRP A 28 11.98 -0.72 -6.97
N LYS A 29 11.56 0.17 -7.88
CA LYS A 29 10.72 -0.19 -9.05
C LYS A 29 11.51 -1.06 -10.04
N GLU A 30 12.77 -0.72 -10.30
CA GLU A 30 13.69 -1.51 -11.14
C GLU A 30 14.15 -2.79 -10.45
N LYS A 31 14.37 -2.76 -9.13
CA LYS A 31 14.72 -3.95 -8.35
C LYS A 31 13.56 -4.94 -8.20
N LEU A 32 12.31 -4.50 -8.12
CA LEU A 32 11.15 -5.39 -8.05
C LEU A 32 11.03 -6.25 -9.32
N ASP A 33 11.25 -5.63 -10.48
CA ASP A 33 11.25 -6.35 -11.76
C ASP A 33 12.42 -7.34 -11.85
N GLN A 34 13.61 -6.98 -11.34
CA GLN A 34 14.76 -7.89 -11.27
C GLN A 34 14.60 -9.03 -10.25
N ILE A 35 13.96 -8.75 -9.11
CA ILE A 35 13.69 -9.73 -8.04
C ILE A 35 12.62 -10.73 -8.48
N SER A 36 11.68 -10.31 -9.34
CA SER A 36 10.64 -11.19 -9.89
C SER A 36 11.22 -12.39 -10.66
N GLY A 37 12.36 -12.23 -11.33
CA GLY A 37 13.00 -13.26 -12.16
C GLY A 37 13.91 -14.24 -11.41
N VAL A 38 14.38 -13.90 -10.20
CA VAL A 38 15.42 -14.66 -9.48
C VAL A 38 14.86 -15.60 -8.40
N LEU A 39 13.60 -15.41 -8.00
CA LEU A 39 12.99 -16.08 -6.82
C LEU A 39 12.35 -17.46 -7.08
N PHE A 40 12.60 -18.13 -8.21
CA PHE A 40 11.88 -19.35 -8.60
C PHE A 40 12.40 -20.68 -8.03
N LEU A 41 13.35 -20.68 -7.08
CA LEU A 41 13.73 -21.92 -6.39
C LEU A 41 13.88 -21.70 -4.88
N SER A 42 13.07 -22.46 -4.12
CA SER A 42 13.15 -22.76 -2.69
C SER A 42 12.93 -21.63 -1.67
N ASP A 43 11.66 -21.27 -1.42
CA ASP A 43 11.09 -21.12 -0.06
C ASP A 43 9.54 -21.01 -0.14
N THR A 44 8.81 -22.14 -0.10
CA THR A 44 7.41 -22.20 -0.57
C THR A 44 6.43 -21.28 0.17
N MET A 45 6.66 -21.00 1.46
CA MET A 45 5.75 -20.16 2.26
C MET A 45 6.14 -18.69 2.20
N ARG A 46 7.42 -18.35 2.40
CA ARG A 46 7.89 -16.97 2.22
C ARG A 46 7.61 -16.44 0.82
N HIS A 47 7.78 -17.29 -0.19
CA HIS A 47 7.45 -16.93 -1.56
C HIS A 47 5.97 -16.59 -1.73
N ARG A 48 5.04 -17.34 -1.11
CA ARG A 48 3.61 -17.00 -1.14
C ARG A 48 3.33 -15.62 -0.54
N GLY A 49 3.92 -15.30 0.61
CA GLY A 49 3.81 -13.97 1.21
C GLY A 49 4.26 -12.86 0.26
N ARG A 50 5.42 -13.05 -0.40
CA ARG A 50 5.95 -12.12 -1.41
C ARG A 50 5.06 -12.03 -2.66
N LEU A 51 4.48 -13.13 -3.13
CA LEU A 51 3.55 -13.15 -4.27
C LEU A 51 2.27 -12.37 -3.96
N ILE A 52 1.73 -12.52 -2.76
CA ILE A 52 0.56 -11.76 -2.33
C ILE A 52 0.92 -10.27 -2.24
N LEU A 53 2.05 -9.94 -1.63
CA LEU A 53 2.53 -8.56 -1.53
C LEU A 53 2.81 -7.95 -2.90
N SER A 54 3.33 -8.71 -3.86
CA SER A 54 3.63 -8.22 -5.21
C SER A 54 2.39 -7.76 -5.96
N THR A 55 1.20 -8.30 -5.63
CA THR A 55 -0.07 -7.79 -6.20
C THR A 55 -0.36 -6.34 -5.79
N ILE A 56 0.14 -5.90 -4.62
CA ILE A 56 -0.08 -4.54 -4.08
C ILE A 56 0.94 -3.55 -4.64
N MET A 57 2.14 -4.01 -4.99
CA MET A 57 3.25 -3.13 -5.38
C MET A 57 2.95 -2.20 -6.58
N PRO A 58 2.24 -2.63 -7.64
CA PRO A 58 1.83 -1.72 -8.71
C PRO A 58 0.99 -0.54 -8.21
N LEU A 59 0.07 -0.77 -7.28
CA LEU A 59 -0.78 0.28 -6.70
C LEU A 59 0.04 1.21 -5.79
N TYR A 60 0.94 0.65 -4.99
CA TYR A 60 1.84 1.43 -4.12
C TYR A 60 2.80 2.32 -4.92
N GLY A 61 3.15 1.90 -6.14
CA GLY A 61 4.00 2.65 -7.08
C GLY A 61 3.28 3.66 -7.95
N ASP A 62 1.95 3.69 -7.94
CA ASP A 62 1.17 4.63 -8.74
C ASP A 62 1.03 5.98 -8.01
N ALA A 63 2.08 6.80 -8.16
CA ALA A 63 2.13 8.16 -7.65
C ALA A 63 0.95 9.02 -8.12
N GLN A 64 0.51 8.83 -9.36
CA GLN A 64 -0.55 9.64 -9.95
C GLN A 64 -1.91 9.29 -9.34
N LEU A 65 -2.21 8.00 -9.14
CA LEU A 65 -3.40 7.53 -8.43
C LEU A 65 -3.44 8.11 -7.01
N LEU A 66 -2.36 7.93 -6.26
CA LEU A 66 -2.23 8.35 -4.87
C LEU A 66 -2.43 9.86 -4.69
N LYS A 67 -1.78 10.66 -5.53
CA LYS A 67 -1.85 12.12 -5.48
C LYS A 67 -3.19 12.65 -5.93
N THR A 68 -3.68 12.18 -7.08
CA THR A 68 -4.88 12.74 -7.72
C THR A 68 -6.14 12.42 -6.94
N TYR A 69 -6.30 11.15 -6.55
CA TYR A 69 -7.55 10.68 -5.96
C TYR A 69 -7.50 10.62 -4.44
N PHE A 70 -6.36 10.23 -3.86
CA PHE A 70 -6.24 10.05 -2.42
C PHE A 70 -5.51 11.20 -1.72
N GLY A 71 -5.02 12.20 -2.45
CA GLY A 71 -4.37 13.37 -1.86
C GLY A 71 -3.10 13.03 -1.08
N ILE A 72 -2.49 11.87 -1.36
CA ILE A 72 -1.23 11.41 -0.78
C ILE A 72 -0.12 11.88 -1.71
N ALA A 73 0.73 12.79 -1.22
CA ALA A 73 1.82 13.33 -2.01
C ALA A 73 2.91 12.28 -2.27
N GLU A 74 3.71 12.49 -3.31
CA GLU A 74 4.75 11.54 -3.73
C GLU A 74 5.84 11.36 -2.68
N ASP A 75 6.13 12.45 -1.95
CA ASP A 75 7.05 12.55 -0.82
C ASP A 75 6.40 12.14 0.52
N ASP A 76 5.10 11.89 0.58
CA ASP A 76 4.42 11.47 1.81
C ASP A 76 4.53 9.96 2.02
N LEU A 77 5.72 9.50 2.41
CA LEU A 77 5.95 8.08 2.71
C LEU A 77 4.97 7.55 3.77
N SER A 78 4.57 8.37 4.75
CA SER A 78 3.57 7.96 5.77
C SER A 78 2.27 7.55 5.11
N GLY A 79 1.71 8.43 4.27
CA GLY A 79 0.47 8.18 3.56
C GLY A 79 0.56 6.94 2.67
N ARG A 80 1.69 6.77 1.97
CA ARG A 80 1.96 5.60 1.12
C ARG A 80 2.04 4.30 1.90
N LEU A 81 2.71 4.30 3.05
CA LEU A 81 2.78 3.15 3.94
C LEU A 81 1.41 2.80 4.52
N TYR A 82 0.61 3.79 4.93
CA TYR A 82 -0.77 3.51 5.34
C TYR A 82 -1.61 2.93 4.20
N PHE A 83 -1.44 3.44 2.98
CA PHE A 83 -2.10 2.88 1.80
C PHE A 83 -1.67 1.42 1.55
N LEU A 84 -0.38 1.10 1.66
CA LEU A 84 0.12 -0.28 1.60
C LEU A 84 -0.53 -1.16 2.69
N VAL A 85 -0.44 -0.72 3.96
CA VAL A 85 -0.96 -1.46 5.12
C VAL A 85 -2.47 -1.70 5.01
N LEU A 86 -3.22 -0.77 4.42
CA LEU A 86 -4.65 -0.94 4.15
C LEU A 86 -4.93 -2.17 3.26
N HIS A 87 -4.13 -2.39 2.22
CA HIS A 87 -4.29 -3.57 1.35
C HIS A 87 -3.84 -4.85 2.06
N VAL A 88 -2.71 -4.78 2.76
CA VAL A 88 -2.19 -5.91 3.56
C VAL A 88 -3.23 -6.32 4.60
N TRP A 89 -3.88 -5.37 5.27
CA TRP A 89 -4.93 -5.59 6.26
C TRP A 89 -6.14 -6.30 5.64
N LEU A 90 -6.60 -5.89 4.44
CA LEU A 90 -7.70 -6.56 3.75
C LEU A 90 -7.38 -8.04 3.46
N LEU A 91 -6.19 -8.30 2.92
CA LEU A 91 -5.73 -9.66 2.61
C LEU A 91 -5.54 -10.46 3.90
N HIS A 92 -4.99 -9.86 4.95
CA HIS A 92 -4.85 -10.47 6.27
C HIS A 92 -6.21 -10.93 6.81
N ARG A 93 -7.23 -10.05 6.80
CA ARG A 93 -8.58 -10.42 7.25
C ARG A 93 -9.17 -11.58 6.45
N ARG A 94 -8.93 -11.60 5.14
CA ARG A 94 -9.36 -12.70 4.28
C ARG A 94 -8.65 -14.01 4.62
N LEU A 95 -7.35 -13.98 4.87
CA LEU A 95 -6.57 -15.16 5.27
C LEU A 95 -6.98 -15.68 6.66
N VAL A 96 -7.32 -14.78 7.60
CA VAL A 96 -7.90 -15.17 8.91
C VAL A 96 -9.23 -15.90 8.71
N ALA A 97 -10.12 -15.38 7.86
CA ALA A 97 -11.41 -16.02 7.57
C ALA A 97 -11.25 -17.41 6.90
N LEU A 98 -10.16 -17.63 6.17
CA LEU A 98 -9.81 -18.89 5.52
C LEU A 98 -8.99 -19.83 6.42
N GLN A 99 -8.59 -19.40 7.62
CA GLN A 99 -7.71 -20.13 8.53
C GLN A 99 -6.31 -20.44 7.92
N GLU A 100 -5.83 -19.56 7.04
CA GLU A 100 -4.54 -19.68 6.33
C GLU A 100 -3.40 -19.02 7.12
N GLU A 101 -3.10 -19.53 8.31
CA GLU A 101 -2.17 -18.92 9.27
C GLU A 101 -0.75 -18.78 8.72
N LEU A 102 -0.21 -19.81 8.10
CA LEU A 102 1.16 -19.78 7.57
C LEU A 102 1.31 -18.78 6.42
N THR A 103 0.29 -18.64 5.58
CA THR A 103 0.28 -17.66 4.48
C THR A 103 0.16 -16.24 5.03
N ARG A 104 -0.65 -16.06 6.09
CA ARG A 104 -0.79 -14.79 6.82
C ARG A 104 0.52 -14.35 7.44
N ASP A 105 1.23 -15.26 8.09
CA ASP A 105 2.52 -14.95 8.73
C ASP A 105 3.58 -14.63 7.67
N ALA A 106 3.63 -15.39 6.58
CA ALA A 106 4.51 -15.11 5.45
C ALA A 106 4.24 -13.76 4.77
N LEU A 107 2.97 -13.32 4.70
CA LEU A 107 2.62 -11.99 4.19
C LEU A 107 3.23 -10.88 5.05
N TRP A 108 3.13 -10.99 6.38
CA TRP A 108 3.74 -10.00 7.28
C TRP A 108 5.27 -10.06 7.28
N GLU A 109 5.88 -11.25 7.16
CA GLU A 109 7.33 -11.36 6.93
C GLU A 109 7.76 -10.62 5.66
N ALA A 110 6.98 -10.73 4.57
CA ALA A 110 7.27 -10.02 3.33
C ALA A 110 7.13 -8.49 3.49
N VAL A 111 6.20 -8.02 4.31
CA VAL A 111 6.05 -6.60 4.65
C VAL A 111 7.24 -6.12 5.49
N ASP A 112 7.73 -6.93 6.42
CA ASP A 112 8.93 -6.60 7.20
C ASP A 112 10.17 -6.49 6.31
N ASP A 113 10.34 -7.41 5.35
CA ASP A 113 11.41 -7.33 4.35
C ASP A 113 11.32 -6.03 3.53
N LEU A 114 10.10 -5.61 3.17
CA LEU A 114 9.87 -4.34 2.47
C LEU A 114 10.23 -3.14 3.35
N TYR A 115 9.87 -3.13 4.63
CA TYR A 115 10.26 -2.06 5.55
C TYR A 115 11.78 -1.94 5.69
N ARG A 116 12.47 -3.08 5.80
CA ARG A 116 13.94 -3.11 5.81
C ARG A 116 14.51 -2.50 4.54
N ALA A 117 13.97 -2.88 3.37
CA ALA A 117 14.41 -2.34 2.09
C ALA A 117 14.23 -0.81 2.00
N ILE A 118 13.07 -0.29 2.41
CA ILE A 118 12.78 1.15 2.45
C ILE A 118 13.76 1.89 3.37
N LEU A 119 14.01 1.36 4.57
CA LEU A 119 14.93 1.97 5.54
C LEU A 119 16.38 1.94 5.05
N SER A 120 16.80 0.85 4.40
CA SER A 120 18.13 0.75 3.80
C SER A 120 18.33 1.77 2.67
N GLU A 121 17.31 2.00 1.85
CA GLU A 121 17.32 3.03 0.80
C GLU A 121 17.41 4.44 1.41
N ALA A 122 16.77 4.67 2.55
CA ALA A 122 16.87 5.91 3.32
C ALA A 122 18.21 6.08 4.07
N HIS A 123 19.20 5.23 3.81
CA HIS A 123 20.53 5.25 4.46
C HIS A 123 20.49 5.21 5.99
N VAL A 124 19.46 4.56 6.55
CA VAL A 124 19.38 4.30 7.98
C VAL A 124 20.49 3.34 8.39
N SER A 125 21.25 3.70 9.43
CA SER A 125 22.28 2.83 10.00
C SER A 125 21.71 1.45 10.35
N GLU A 126 22.44 0.39 9.96
CA GLU A 126 22.07 -1.00 10.25
C GLU A 126 21.81 -1.27 11.74
N MET A 127 22.55 -0.58 12.63
CA MET A 127 22.39 -0.71 14.08
C MET A 127 21.01 -0.24 14.56
N ARG A 128 20.37 0.67 13.81
CA ARG A 128 19.06 1.25 14.13
C ARG A 128 17.91 0.63 13.37
N LEU A 129 18.20 -0.11 12.29
CA LEU A 129 17.21 -0.65 11.37
C LEU A 129 16.17 -1.53 12.08
N SER A 130 16.60 -2.43 12.97
CA SER A 130 15.67 -3.27 13.74
C SER A 130 14.71 -2.49 14.65
N ALA A 131 15.16 -1.37 15.21
CA ALA A 131 14.31 -0.52 16.06
C ALA A 131 13.25 0.18 15.23
N TYR A 132 13.62 0.73 14.08
CA TYR A 132 12.70 1.41 13.18
C TYR A 132 11.71 0.46 12.51
N VAL A 133 12.13 -0.74 12.11
CA VAL A 133 11.19 -1.77 11.61
C VAL A 133 10.13 -2.06 12.68
N ARG A 134 10.53 -2.21 13.95
CA ARG A 134 9.60 -2.44 15.05
C ARG A 134 8.60 -1.29 15.23
N GLU A 135 9.06 -0.06 15.06
CA GLU A 135 8.20 1.12 15.13
C GLU A 135 7.19 1.19 13.96
N MET A 136 7.64 0.85 12.74
CA MET A 136 6.75 0.73 11.58
C MET A 136 5.72 -0.40 11.77
N GLN A 137 6.12 -1.54 12.31
CA GLN A 137 5.23 -2.64 12.67
C GLN A 137 4.17 -2.21 13.69
N GLN A 138 4.58 -1.51 14.76
CA GLN A 138 3.64 -1.00 15.77
C GLN A 138 2.65 0.00 15.18
N THR A 139 3.13 0.87 14.29
CA THR A 139 2.28 1.85 13.58
C THR A 139 1.28 1.15 12.66
N ALA A 140 1.73 0.16 11.90
CA ALA A 140 0.89 -0.65 11.02
C ALA A 140 -0.17 -1.43 11.82
N LEU A 141 0.22 -2.08 12.91
CA LEU A 141 -0.69 -2.80 13.81
C LEU A 141 -1.74 -1.85 14.40
N GLY A 142 -1.32 -0.69 14.90
CA GLY A 142 -2.24 0.32 15.43
C GLY A 142 -3.26 0.78 14.38
N PHE A 143 -2.85 0.92 13.12
CA PHE A 143 -3.76 1.24 12.04
C PHE A 143 -4.73 0.09 11.72
N CYS A 144 -4.26 -1.16 11.64
CA CYS A 144 -5.10 -2.34 11.44
C CYS A 144 -6.18 -2.45 12.52
N LEU A 145 -5.82 -2.30 13.80
CA LEU A 145 -6.76 -2.37 14.92
C LEU A 145 -7.84 -1.28 14.85
N LEU A 146 -7.47 -0.06 14.42
CA LEU A 146 -8.42 1.02 14.21
C LEU A 146 -9.40 0.72 13.07
N LEU A 147 -8.93 0.06 12.00
CA LEU A 147 -9.78 -0.36 10.90
C LEU A 147 -10.70 -1.52 11.30
N ASP A 148 -10.22 -2.49 12.07
CA ASP A 148 -11.04 -3.57 12.63
C ASP A 148 -12.17 -3.00 13.49
N GLU A 149 -11.84 -2.10 14.43
CA GLU A 149 -12.86 -1.44 15.26
C GLU A 149 -13.89 -0.69 14.41
N ALA A 150 -13.45 -0.01 13.34
CA ALA A 150 -14.37 0.72 12.47
C ALA A 150 -15.34 -0.22 11.72
N PHE A 151 -14.84 -1.37 11.24
CA PHE A 151 -15.64 -2.33 10.48
C PHE A 151 -16.65 -3.10 11.33
N ASP A 152 -16.44 -3.20 12.64
CA ASP A 152 -17.37 -3.85 13.57
C ASP A 152 -18.56 -2.94 13.98
N ARG A 153 -18.56 -1.66 13.59
CA ARG A 153 -19.62 -0.70 13.93
C ARG A 153 -20.76 -0.70 12.92
N PRO A 154 -22.01 -0.41 13.35
CA PRO A 154 -23.17 -0.34 12.45
C PRO A 154 -23.06 0.76 11.38
N LEU A 155 -22.33 1.85 11.67
CA LEU A 155 -22.06 2.96 10.74
C LEU A 155 -20.60 2.89 10.24
N PHE A 156 -20.14 1.70 9.85
CA PHE A 156 -18.73 1.44 9.54
C PHE A 156 -18.13 2.43 8.54
N ALA A 157 -18.83 2.82 7.48
CA ALA A 157 -18.29 3.75 6.47
C ALA A 157 -17.87 5.11 7.06
N GLY A 158 -18.70 5.68 7.94
CA GLY A 158 -18.40 6.96 8.61
C GLY A 158 -17.27 6.83 9.63
N GLU A 159 -17.27 5.74 10.40
CA GLU A 159 -16.20 5.44 11.36
C GLU A 159 -14.86 5.22 10.63
N THR A 160 -14.87 4.47 9.52
CA THR A 160 -13.70 4.24 8.67
C THR A 160 -13.16 5.54 8.10
N ALA A 161 -14.02 6.43 7.57
CA ALA A 161 -13.60 7.75 7.11
C ALA A 161 -12.92 8.55 8.22
N LEU A 162 -13.46 8.50 9.45
CA LEU A 162 -12.88 9.17 10.61
C LEU A 162 -11.49 8.61 10.96
N ARG A 163 -11.29 7.29 10.90
CA ARG A 163 -9.97 6.66 11.17
C ARG A 163 -8.96 6.96 10.07
N ILE A 164 -9.39 6.93 8.81
CA ILE A 164 -8.56 7.33 7.66
C ILE A 164 -8.12 8.77 7.81
N TRP A 165 -9.04 9.70 8.10
CA TRP A 165 -8.70 11.09 8.36
C TRP A 165 -7.69 11.26 9.50
N PHE A 166 -7.91 10.54 10.61
CA PHE A 166 -7.04 10.64 11.78
C PHE A 166 -5.63 10.06 11.57
N MET A 167 -5.51 8.95 10.84
CA MET A 167 -4.25 8.23 10.64
C MET A 167 -3.51 8.70 9.40
N VAL A 168 -4.17 8.68 8.23
CA VAL A 168 -3.57 9.01 6.93
C VAL A 168 -3.39 10.52 6.80
N PHE A 169 -4.43 11.28 7.12
CA PHE A 169 -4.42 12.75 6.98
C PHE A 169 -4.05 13.49 8.27
N LYS A 170 -3.50 12.77 9.25
CA LYS A 170 -2.92 13.32 10.50
C LYS A 170 -3.90 14.24 11.27
N ALA A 171 -5.20 13.97 11.17
CA ALA A 171 -6.26 14.76 11.80
C ALA A 171 -6.26 16.26 11.42
N LYS A 172 -5.75 16.61 10.22
CA LYS A 172 -5.81 17.99 9.72
C LYS A 172 -7.25 18.39 9.45
N GLU A 173 -7.78 19.40 10.14
CA GLU A 173 -9.22 19.70 10.04
C GLU A 173 -9.65 20.14 8.64
N GLU A 174 -8.76 20.81 7.89
CA GLU A 174 -8.98 21.16 6.48
C GLU A 174 -9.23 19.94 5.58
N ARG A 175 -8.83 18.74 6.01
CA ARG A 175 -8.98 17.49 5.26
C ARG A 175 -10.16 16.63 5.71
N ARG A 176 -10.83 16.95 6.82
CA ARG A 176 -11.83 16.08 7.46
C ARG A 176 -12.99 15.70 6.55
N PHE A 177 -13.46 16.64 5.75
CA PHE A 177 -14.51 16.43 4.75
C PHE A 177 -13.99 16.58 3.32
N SER A 178 -12.68 16.39 3.12
CA SER A 178 -12.09 16.48 1.80
C SER A 178 -12.54 15.30 0.91
N PRO A 179 -12.67 15.51 -0.40
CA PRO A 179 -13.02 14.43 -1.34
C PRO A 179 -12.05 13.25 -1.23
N HIS A 180 -10.77 13.51 -0.98
CA HIS A 180 -9.75 12.47 -0.82
C HIS A 180 -10.01 11.48 0.32
N VAL A 181 -10.54 11.94 1.46
CA VAL A 181 -10.92 11.04 2.56
C VAL A 181 -12.10 10.17 2.14
N LEU A 182 -13.09 10.77 1.47
CA LEU A 182 -14.26 10.06 0.98
C LEU A 182 -13.89 9.05 -0.11
N ASP A 183 -13.02 9.43 -1.04
CA ASP A 183 -12.53 8.58 -2.13
C ASP A 183 -11.72 7.41 -1.59
N LEU A 184 -10.82 7.62 -0.62
CA LEU A 184 -10.06 6.54 -0.01
C LEU A 184 -10.97 5.61 0.82
N THR A 185 -12.00 6.16 1.46
CA THR A 185 -13.01 5.36 2.17
C THR A 185 -13.82 4.52 1.19
N ALA A 186 -14.33 5.12 0.11
CA ALA A 186 -15.10 4.42 -0.91
C ALA A 186 -14.25 3.36 -1.62
N TYR A 187 -12.98 3.66 -1.90
CA TYR A 187 -12.00 2.72 -2.40
C TYR A 187 -11.84 1.53 -1.45
N LEU A 188 -11.63 1.77 -0.15
CA LEU A 188 -11.49 0.72 0.86
C LEU A 188 -12.73 -0.19 0.93
N LEU A 189 -13.94 0.37 0.87
CA LEU A 189 -15.15 -0.44 0.90
C LEU A 189 -15.28 -1.32 -0.35
N ARG A 190 -14.95 -0.76 -1.52
CA ARG A 190 -14.97 -1.49 -2.79
C ARG A 190 -13.92 -2.59 -2.83
N THR A 191 -12.69 -2.30 -2.41
CA THR A 191 -11.60 -3.29 -2.35
C THR A 191 -11.86 -4.35 -1.30
N SER A 192 -12.50 -4.01 -0.18
CA SER A 192 -12.93 -4.99 0.82
C SER A 192 -13.91 -6.01 0.24
N LYS A 193 -14.93 -5.53 -0.48
CA LYS A 193 -15.87 -6.41 -1.19
C LYS A 193 -15.15 -7.29 -2.21
N PHE A 194 -14.28 -6.69 -3.04
CA PHE A 194 -13.49 -7.42 -4.02
C PHE A 194 -12.65 -8.54 -3.37
N VAL A 195 -11.91 -8.24 -2.30
CA VAL A 195 -11.06 -9.21 -1.59
C VAL A 195 -11.86 -10.38 -1.02
N ALA A 196 -13.08 -10.13 -0.55
CA ALA A 196 -13.99 -11.19 -0.10
C ALA A 196 -14.43 -12.13 -1.24
N GLU A 197 -14.50 -11.62 -2.47
CA GLU A 197 -14.94 -12.33 -3.68
C GLU A 197 -13.77 -13.05 -4.40
N ILE A 198 -12.51 -12.80 -4.04
CA ILE A 198 -11.36 -13.49 -4.65
C ILE A 198 -11.45 -15.01 -4.38
N PRO A 199 -11.38 -15.86 -5.43
CA PRO A 199 -11.24 -17.31 -5.28
C PRO A 199 -9.99 -17.67 -4.47
N THR A 200 -10.12 -18.58 -3.51
CA THR A 200 -9.05 -18.94 -2.58
C THR A 200 -7.77 -19.39 -3.30
N ASP A 201 -7.89 -20.14 -4.39
CA ASP A 201 -6.76 -20.60 -5.19
C ASP A 201 -6.01 -19.44 -5.87
N LEU A 202 -6.72 -18.44 -6.40
CA LEU A 202 -6.12 -17.24 -6.98
C LEU A 202 -5.49 -16.35 -5.91
N LEU A 203 -6.13 -16.23 -4.75
CA LEU A 203 -5.60 -15.47 -3.61
C LEU A 203 -4.25 -16.05 -3.15
N LEU A 204 -4.18 -17.36 -2.89
CA LEU A 204 -2.98 -18.04 -2.39
C LEU A 204 -1.83 -18.05 -3.40
N ARG A 205 -2.14 -17.92 -4.69
CA ARG A 205 -1.16 -17.79 -5.77
C ARG A 205 -0.76 -16.35 -6.07
N GLY A 206 -1.40 -15.35 -5.44
CA GLY A 206 -1.21 -13.94 -5.80
C GLY A 206 -1.61 -13.64 -7.26
N SER A 207 -2.53 -14.43 -7.83
CA SER A 207 -2.91 -14.36 -9.25
C SER A 207 -4.26 -13.63 -9.42
N PHE A 208 -4.30 -12.38 -8.99
CA PHE A 208 -5.46 -11.50 -9.13
C PHE A 208 -5.02 -10.06 -9.37
N SER A 209 -5.89 -9.26 -9.98
CA SER A 209 -5.67 -7.83 -10.21
C SER A 209 -6.63 -7.01 -9.38
N TRP A 210 -6.12 -6.00 -8.70
CA TRP A 210 -6.96 -5.06 -7.96
C TRP A 210 -7.92 -4.30 -8.89
N PRO A 211 -9.13 -3.95 -8.42
CA PRO A 211 -10.06 -3.15 -9.20
C PRO A 211 -9.44 -1.79 -9.51
N ARG A 212 -9.65 -1.27 -10.72
CA ARG A 212 -9.16 0.06 -11.06
C ARG A 212 -9.92 1.12 -10.27
N TRP A 213 -9.22 2.22 -10.03
CA TRP A 213 -9.80 3.41 -9.45
C TRP A 213 -9.41 4.62 -10.30
N PRO A 214 -10.36 5.51 -10.63
CA PRO A 214 -11.78 5.47 -10.28
C PRO A 214 -12.62 4.44 -11.06
N PRO A 215 -13.79 4.04 -10.54
CA PRO A 215 -14.69 3.07 -11.16
C PRO A 215 -15.13 3.39 -12.60
N HIS A 216 -15.25 4.66 -12.94
CA HIS A 216 -15.76 5.08 -14.25
C HIS A 216 -14.74 4.84 -15.38
N LEU A 217 -13.49 4.50 -15.05
CA LEU A 217 -12.47 4.13 -16.01
C LEU A 217 -12.49 2.62 -16.37
N ASP A 218 -13.31 1.80 -15.70
CA ASP A 218 -13.42 0.36 -15.95
C ASP A 218 -14.00 0.03 -17.35
N GLY A 219 -14.56 1.02 -18.06
CA GLY A 219 -15.12 0.87 -19.41
C GLY A 219 -14.35 1.57 -20.54
N ALA A 220 -13.26 2.28 -20.23
CA ALA A 220 -12.42 2.91 -21.24
C ALA A 220 -11.40 1.88 -21.76
N PRO A 221 -11.23 1.72 -23.10
CA PRO A 221 -10.10 0.95 -23.62
C PRO A 221 -8.82 1.53 -23.03
N ALA A 222 -7.89 0.66 -22.65
CA ALA A 222 -6.56 1.08 -22.20
C ALA A 222 -6.03 2.04 -23.27
N VAL A 223 -5.91 3.33 -22.92
CA VAL A 223 -5.24 4.29 -23.79
C VAL A 223 -3.82 3.78 -23.88
N GLU A 224 -3.51 3.15 -25.02
CA GLU A 224 -2.15 2.86 -25.43
C GLU A 224 -1.39 4.17 -25.27
N ALA A 225 -0.40 4.16 -24.39
CA ALA A 225 0.50 5.28 -24.26
C ALA A 225 1.07 5.53 -25.66
N GLU A 226 0.66 6.63 -26.29
CA GLU A 226 1.28 7.11 -27.51
C GLU A 226 2.76 7.26 -27.19
N THR A 227 3.55 6.35 -27.73
CA THR A 227 4.98 6.54 -27.86
C THR A 227 5.17 7.72 -28.79
N GLU A 228 5.31 8.92 -28.22
CA GLU A 228 6.04 10.01 -28.85
C GLU A 228 7.50 9.58 -29.01
N ASP A 229 7.78 8.74 -29.99
CA ASP A 229 9.03 8.82 -30.73
C ASP A 229 8.85 8.17 -32.11
N GLY A 230 8.99 8.99 -33.15
CA GLY A 230 8.57 8.59 -34.49
C GLY A 230 9.05 9.52 -35.59
N GLY A 231 10.30 9.98 -35.49
CA GLY A 231 11.17 10.15 -36.66
C GLY A 231 10.73 11.15 -37.74
N LYS A 232 11.31 12.35 -37.66
CA LYS A 232 11.64 13.12 -38.88
C LYS A 232 12.39 12.20 -39.85
N THR A 233 11.73 11.77 -40.92
CA THR A 233 12.41 11.27 -42.11
C THR A 233 12.23 12.29 -43.24
N PHE A 234 13.38 12.79 -43.65
CA PHE A 234 13.61 13.65 -44.80
C PHE A 234 13.47 12.86 -46.11
N PHE A 235 12.96 13.54 -47.15
CA PHE A 235 13.03 13.30 -48.62
C PHE A 235 11.91 12.58 -49.40
N SER A 236 11.15 13.41 -50.13
CA SER A 236 11.04 13.56 -51.61
C SER A 236 10.34 12.53 -52.52
N LYS A 237 9.23 13.01 -53.13
CA LYS A 237 8.85 13.06 -54.57
C LYS A 237 7.32 13.29 -54.58
N MET A 238 6.73 14.29 -55.25
CA MET A 238 6.93 14.89 -56.58
C MET A 238 6.54 16.36 -56.54
#